data_AF-A0A671EGT4-F1
#
_entry.id   AF-A0A671EGT4-F1
#
_cell.length_a   1.000
_cell.length_b   1.000
_cell.length_c   1.000
_cell.angle_alpha   90.00
_cell.angle_beta   90.00
_cell.angle_gamma   90.00
#
_symmetry.space_group_name_H-M   'P 1'
#
loop_
_entity.id
_entity.type
_entity.pdbx_description
1 polymer ?
#
loop_
_entity_poly.entity_id
_entity_poly.type
_entity_poly.pdbx_seq_one_letter_code
_entity_poly.pdbx_strand_id
1 'polypeptide(L)'
;TLCQILVQARKHPRWIPLFVFIGARGTGAALYVMCLALFNPDVCWDKKNNPEPWNKLGPNDQHKFYSVNIDYSKLKKERPHFSMKCFTVKLLRMEVFQKPSTQFSI
;
A
#
# COMPACT_ATOMS: atom_id res chain seq x y z
N THR A 1 9.49 29.15 26.80
CA THR A 1 9.55 29.58 25.38
C THR A 1 8.17 29.66 24.74
N LEU A 2 7.31 28.64 24.85
CA LEU A 2 5.97 28.64 24.23
C LEU A 2 5.00 29.71 24.79
N CYS A 3 4.94 29.89 26.11
CA CYS A 3 4.07 30.92 26.73
C CYS A 3 4.43 32.35 26.30
N GLN A 4 5.71 32.62 26.04
CA GLN A 4 6.17 33.92 25.55
C GLN A 4 5.62 34.20 24.15
N ILE A 5 5.62 33.20 23.27
CA ILE A 5 5.07 33.31 21.90
C ILE A 5 3.56 33.58 21.94
N LEU A 6 2.83 32.92 22.84
CA LEU A 6 1.39 33.12 23.01
C LEU A 6 1.05 34.53 23.53
N VAL A 7 1.84 35.05 24.49
CA VAL A 7 1.70 36.43 24.99
C VAL A 7 1.98 37.44 23.88
N GLN A 8 3.02 37.22 23.05
CA GLN A 8 3.33 38.08 21.90
C GLN A 8 2.22 38.06 20.84
N ALA A 9 1.66 36.87 20.53
CA ALA A 9 0.57 36.72 19.57
C ALA A 9 -0.72 37.43 20.01
N ARG A 10 -0.98 37.49 21.33
CA ARG A 10 -2.11 38.26 21.89
C ARG A 10 -1.88 39.76 21.86
N LYS A 11 -0.64 40.22 22.03
CA LYS A 11 -0.28 41.64 21.97
C LYS A 11 -0.34 42.20 20.55
N HIS A 12 -0.03 41.38 19.54
CA HIS A 12 -0.04 41.76 18.14
C HIS A 12 -0.86 40.76 17.29
N PRO A 13 -2.18 40.96 17.14
CA PRO A 13 -3.08 39.98 16.51
C PRO A 13 -2.78 39.73 15.02
N ARG A 14 -2.05 40.64 14.36
CA ARG A 14 -1.58 40.49 12.98
C ARG A 14 -0.68 39.27 12.75
N TRP A 15 -0.04 38.73 13.80
CA TRP A 15 0.86 37.57 13.66
C TRP A 15 0.15 36.23 13.82
N ILE A 16 -1.07 36.22 14.36
CA ILE A 16 -1.91 35.02 14.50
C ILE A 16 -2.09 34.28 13.16
N PRO A 17 -2.49 34.93 12.05
CA PRO A 17 -2.64 34.23 10.77
C PRO A 17 -1.33 33.59 10.27
N LEU A 18 -0.18 34.22 10.51
CA LEU A 18 1.12 33.64 10.14
C LEU A 18 1.42 32.35 10.91
N PHE A 19 1.16 32.34 12.22
CA PHE A 19 1.33 31.13 13.03
C PHE A 19 0.38 30.01 12.61
N VAL A 20 -0.84 30.35 12.20
CA VAL A 20 -1.80 29.36 11.68
C VAL A 20 -1.28 28.72 10.40
N PHE A 21 -0.77 29.48 9.44
CA PHE A 21 -0.22 28.90 8.20
C PHE A 21 1.02 28.03 8.45
N ILE A 22 1.92 28.48 9.33
CA ILE A 22 3.13 27.71 9.68
C ILE A 22 2.76 26.41 10.41
N GLY A 23 1.83 26.50 11.37
CA GLY A 23 1.30 25.35 12.10
C GLY A 23 0.58 24.37 11.18
N ALA A 24 -0.35 24.86 10.36
CA ALA A 24 -1.09 24.05 9.40
C ALA A 24 -0.16 23.34 8.41
N ARG A 25 0.87 24.03 7.91
CA ARG A 25 1.88 23.41 7.03
C ARG A 25 2.66 22.31 7.75
N GLY A 26 3.15 22.58 8.95
CA GLY A 26 3.94 21.61 9.73
C GLY A 26 3.11 20.39 10.13
N THR A 27 1.93 20.62 10.69
CA THR A 27 0.99 19.55 11.07
C THR A 27 0.51 18.77 9.84
N GLY A 28 0.20 19.44 8.72
CA GLY A 28 -0.20 18.77 7.48
C GLY A 28 0.90 17.88 6.90
N ALA A 29 2.15 18.34 6.89
CA ALA A 29 3.28 17.54 6.44
C ALA A 29 3.52 16.32 7.35
N ALA A 30 3.49 16.52 8.67
CA ALA A 30 3.66 15.44 9.64
C ALA A 30 2.54 14.39 9.53
N LEU A 31 1.28 14.84 9.41
CA LEU A 31 0.13 13.95 9.24
C LEU A 31 0.23 13.16 7.92
N TYR A 32 0.63 13.80 6.82
CA TYR A 32 0.77 13.12 5.54
C TYR A 32 1.82 12.00 5.58
N VAL A 33 2.98 12.27 6.19
CA VAL A 33 4.03 11.25 6.37
C VAL A 33 3.56 10.13 7.31
N MET A 34 2.88 10.46 8.40
CA MET A 34 2.33 9.46 9.33
C MET A 34 1.30 8.57 8.62
N CYS A 35 0.41 9.14 7.81
CA CYS A 35 -0.54 8.38 7.01
C CYS A 35 0.15 7.49 5.97
N LEU A 36 1.15 8.01 5.24
CA LEU A 36 1.94 7.20 4.31
C LEU A 36 2.64 6.04 5.02
N ALA A 37 3.22 6.28 6.20
CA ALA A 37 3.92 5.25 6.94
C ALA A 37 3.00 4.11 7.41
N LEU A 38 1.72 4.39 7.66
CA LEU A 38 0.78 3.41 8.23
C LEU A 38 -0.11 2.74 7.17
N PHE A 39 -0.52 3.47 6.14
CA PHE A 39 -1.52 3.01 5.16
C PHE A 39 -0.90 2.58 3.82
N ASN A 40 0.38 2.85 3.58
CA ASN A 40 1.02 2.46 2.33
C ASN A 40 1.44 0.97 2.38
N PRO A 41 0.97 0.11 1.45
CA PRO A 41 1.29 -1.33 1.44
C PRO A 41 2.77 -1.65 1.23
N ASP A 42 3.56 -0.69 0.72
CA ASP A 42 5.01 -0.82 0.56
C ASP A 42 5.77 -0.70 1.88
N VAL A 43 5.14 -0.15 2.92
CA VAL A 43 5.73 0.02 4.25
C VAL A 43 5.26 -1.11 5.15
N CYS A 44 6.09 -2.14 5.30
CA CYS A 44 5.79 -3.27 6.17
C CYS A 44 6.48 -3.13 7.53
N TRP A 45 5.69 -2.97 8.59
CA TRP A 45 6.18 -2.97 9.98
C TRP A 45 6.36 -4.39 10.55
N ASP A 46 5.66 -5.38 9.99
CA ASP A 46 5.75 -6.77 10.41
C ASP A 46 6.71 -7.57 9.54
N LYS A 47 7.98 -7.60 9.95
CA LYS A 47 9.02 -8.40 9.28
C LYS A 47 8.94 -9.90 9.53
N LYS A 48 8.20 -10.37 10.54
CA LYS A 48 8.32 -11.75 11.04
C LYS A 48 7.16 -12.65 10.63
N ASN A 49 5.93 -12.14 10.59
CA ASN A 49 4.75 -12.94 10.23
C ASN A 49 4.28 -12.72 8.79
N ASN A 50 4.98 -11.87 8.03
CA ASN A 50 4.62 -11.53 6.65
C ASN A 50 5.87 -11.35 5.76
N PRO A 51 6.59 -12.45 5.44
CA PRO A 51 7.84 -12.39 4.68
C PRO A 51 7.66 -11.83 3.26
N GLU A 52 6.44 -11.90 2.73
CA GLU A 52 6.06 -11.39 1.41
C GLU A 52 4.85 -10.46 1.54
N PRO A 53 5.06 -9.14 1.70
CA PRO A 53 3.98 -8.20 2.03
C PRO A 53 2.85 -8.16 0.99
N TRP A 54 3.17 -8.40 -0.27
CA TRP A 54 2.21 -8.47 -1.38
C TRP A 54 1.21 -9.63 -1.30
N ASN A 55 1.45 -10.65 -0.48
CA ASN A 55 0.54 -11.81 -0.39
C ASN A 55 -0.78 -11.49 0.31
N LYS A 56 -0.83 -10.44 1.15
CA LYS A 56 -2.04 -10.02 1.86
C LYS A 56 -2.84 -8.96 1.09
N LEU A 57 -2.27 -8.35 0.06
CA LEU A 57 -2.92 -7.28 -0.68
C LEU A 57 -4.08 -7.82 -1.53
N GLY A 58 -5.29 -7.39 -1.19
CA GLY A 58 -6.49 -7.64 -1.97
C GLY A 58 -6.63 -6.63 -3.12
N PRO A 59 -7.36 -6.97 -4.20
CA PRO A 59 -7.67 -6.02 -5.28
C PRO A 59 -8.55 -4.85 -4.81
N ASN A 60 -9.16 -4.96 -3.62
CA ASN A 60 -9.99 -3.94 -3.00
C ASN A 60 -9.20 -3.00 -2.10
N ASP A 61 -7.94 -3.34 -1.76
CA ASP A 61 -7.10 -2.51 -0.91
C ASP A 61 -6.63 -1.28 -1.69
N GLN A 62 -7.14 -0.12 -1.28
CA GLN A 62 -6.85 1.16 -1.89
C GLN A 62 -5.74 1.86 -1.10
N HIS A 63 -4.54 1.92 -1.67
CA HIS A 63 -3.43 2.69 -1.09
C HIS A 63 -3.48 4.17 -1.50
N LYS A 64 -4.28 4.52 -2.52
CA LYS A 64 -4.46 5.89 -2.97
C LYS A 64 -5.43 6.58 -2.02
N PHE A 65 -5.04 7.74 -1.51
CA PHE A 65 -5.89 8.55 -0.63
C PHE A 65 -7.21 8.99 -1.28
N TYR A 66 -7.26 9.03 -2.61
CA TYR A 66 -8.46 9.39 -3.36
C TYR A 66 -8.52 8.63 -4.69
N SER A 67 -9.70 8.13 -5.03
CA SER A 67 -10.04 7.56 -6.32
C SER A 67 -11.21 8.34 -6.90
N VAL A 68 -10.99 9.03 -8.02
CA VAL A 68 -12.01 9.87 -8.66
C VAL A 68 -13.07 9.01 -9.35
N ASN A 69 -12.66 7.89 -9.97
CA ASN A 69 -13.47 7.23 -10.99
C ASN A 69 -13.59 5.70 -10.82
N ILE A 70 -12.87 5.11 -9.86
CA ILE A 70 -12.83 3.66 -9.68
C ILE A 70 -13.47 3.31 -8.34
N ASP A 71 -14.52 2.50 -8.40
CA ASP A 71 -15.17 1.87 -7.25
C ASP A 71 -14.53 0.50 -7.00
N TYR A 72 -13.65 0.45 -6.01
CA TYR A 72 -12.87 -0.74 -5.70
C TYR A 72 -13.72 -1.87 -5.13
N SER A 73 -14.90 -1.54 -4.57
CA SER A 73 -15.83 -2.53 -4.00
C SER A 73 -16.34 -3.53 -5.03
N LYS A 74 -16.31 -3.17 -6.32
CA LYS A 74 -16.78 -3.99 -7.44
C LYS A 74 -15.64 -4.78 -8.12
N LEU A 75 -14.38 -4.62 -7.70
CA LEU A 75 -13.24 -5.30 -8.31
C LEU A 75 -13.18 -6.78 -7.86
N LYS A 76 -13.43 -7.69 -8.80
CA LYS A 76 -13.29 -9.14 -8.59
C LYS A 76 -11.82 -9.57 -8.72
N LYS A 77 -11.39 -10.51 -7.87
CA LYS A 77 -10.06 -11.13 -7.97
C LYS A 77 -10.08 -12.22 -9.06
N GLU A 78 -9.80 -11.84 -10.30
CA GLU A 78 -9.75 -12.77 -11.45
C GLU A 78 -8.57 -13.78 -11.36
N ARG A 79 -7.55 -13.49 -10.53
CA ARG A 79 -6.26 -14.19 -10.60
C ARG A 79 -6.21 -15.40 -9.66
N PRO A 80 -5.78 -16.58 -10.14
CA PRO A 80 -5.52 -17.73 -9.27
C PRO A 80 -4.39 -17.40 -8.29
N HIS A 81 -4.48 -17.97 -7.08
CA HIS A 81 -3.51 -17.75 -6.00
C HIS A 81 -2.08 -18.08 -6.47
N PHE A 82 -1.08 -17.30 -6.05
CA PHE A 82 0.30 -17.44 -6.52
C PHE A 82 0.85 -18.87 -6.37
N SER A 83 0.57 -19.52 -5.22
CA SER A 83 0.90 -20.93 -4.98
C SER A 83 0.28 -21.87 -6.04
N MET A 84 -0.95 -21.59 -6.44
CA MET A 84 -1.69 -22.39 -7.42
C MET A 84 -1.07 -22.29 -8.81
N LYS A 85 -0.52 -21.13 -9.20
CA LYS A 85 0.21 -20.95 -10.48
C LYS A 85 1.53 -21.72 -10.50
N CYS A 86 2.33 -21.65 -9.43
CA CYS A 86 3.57 -22.43 -9.36
C CYS A 86 3.27 -23.93 -9.45
N PHE A 87 2.19 -24.37 -8.79
CA PHE A 87 1.73 -25.76 -8.86
C PHE A 87 1.24 -26.14 -10.25
N THR A 88 0.42 -25.32 -10.92
CA THR A 88 -0.05 -25.63 -12.30
C THR A 88 1.09 -25.58 -13.31
N VAL A 89 2.04 -24.66 -13.20
CA VAL A 89 3.19 -24.61 -14.12
C VAL A 89 4.12 -25.80 -13.87
N LYS A 90 4.31 -26.21 -12.62
CA LYS A 90 5.11 -27.40 -12.27
C LYS A 90 4.41 -28.69 -12.70
N LEU A 91 3.09 -28.78 -12.54
CA LEU A 91 2.28 -29.90 -13.01
C LEU A 91 2.26 -29.95 -14.54
N LEU A 92 1.97 -28.85 -15.24
CA LEU A 92 2.00 -28.76 -16.70
C LEU A 92 3.39 -29.08 -17.27
N ARG A 93 4.46 -28.66 -16.59
CA ARG A 93 5.85 -28.99 -16.95
C ARG A 93 6.16 -30.47 -16.74
N MET A 94 5.56 -31.11 -15.73
CA MET A 94 5.70 -32.54 -15.47
C MET A 94 4.84 -33.38 -16.43
N GLU A 95 3.62 -32.95 -16.75
CA GLU A 95 2.74 -33.55 -17.76
C GLU A 95 3.38 -33.49 -19.17
N VAL A 96 4.09 -32.40 -19.51
CA VAL A 96 4.85 -32.30 -20.77
C VAL A 96 6.06 -33.26 -20.81
N PHE A 97 6.62 -33.63 -19.65
CA PHE A 97 7.77 -34.54 -19.58
C PHE A 97 7.37 -36.02 -19.48
N GLN A 98 6.07 -36.32 -19.34
CA GLN A 98 5.55 -37.67 -19.20
C GLN A 98 4.88 -38.20 -20.48
N LYS A 99 5.09 -37.57 -21.64
CA LYS A 99 4.62 -38.12 -22.92
C LYS A 99 5.44 -39.39 -23.24
N PRO A 100 4.87 -40.60 -23.20
CA PRO A 100 5.63 -41.82 -23.44
C PRO A 100 6.07 -41.87 -24.90
N SER A 101 7.37 -42.06 -25.10
CA SER A 101 8.01 -42.35 -26.38
C SER A 101 7.58 -43.74 -26.86
N THR A 102 6.39 -43.85 -27.46
CA THR A 102 5.95 -45.09 -28.11
C THR A 102 4.97 -44.80 -29.23
N GLN A 103 5.45 -44.14 -30.30
CA GLN A 103 4.87 -44.24 -31.65
C GLN A 103 5.87 -43.67 -32.67
N PHE A 104 6.93 -44.41 -32.99
CA PHE A 104 7.68 -44.22 -34.24
C PHE A 104 8.36 -45.56 -34.60
N SER A 105 7.56 -46.50 -35.08
CA SER A 105 7.99 -47.62 -35.92
C SER A 105 6.96 -47.79 -37.03
N ILE A 106 7.20 -47.12 -38.16
CA ILE A 106 6.82 -47.53 -39.53
C ILE A 106 8.05 -47.21 -40.39
#